data_AF-A0A382Q4S4-F1
#
_entry.id   AF-A0A382Q4S4-F1
#
_cell.length_a   1.000
_cell.length_b   1.000
_cell.length_c   1.000
_cell.angle_alpha   90.00
_cell.angle_beta   90.00
_cell.angle_gamma   90.00
#
_symmetry.space_group_name_H-M   'P 1'
#
loop_
_entity.id
_entity.type
_entity.pdbx_description
1 polymer ?
#
loop_
_entity_poly.entity_id
_entity_poly.type
_entity_poly.pdbx_seq_one_letter_code
_entity_poly.pdbx_strand_id
1 'polypeptide(L)' 'PDGIRPIKSRNEDWIEILGAGMVHPEVLKGVGYDPDIYTGFAFGMGPERISMLRDGIDDIRHFYSNDLRFLGQFV' A
#
# COMPACT_ATOMS: atom_id res chain seq x y z
N PRO A 1 -6.06 -23.33 -17.91
CA PRO A 1 -4.59 -23.37 -17.93
C PRO A 1 -4.09 -22.12 -18.68
N ASP A 2 -4.34 -20.92 -18.18
CA ASP A 2 -3.64 -20.41 -16.99
C ASP A 2 -4.58 -19.68 -16.03
N GLY A 3 -4.60 -20.16 -14.79
CA GLY A 3 -5.60 -19.82 -13.77
C GLY A 3 -5.28 -18.60 -12.91
N ILE A 4 -4.48 -17.65 -13.39
CA ILE A 4 -4.13 -16.46 -12.60
C ILE A 4 -5.09 -15.32 -12.96
N ARG A 5 -5.94 -14.97 -11.99
CA ARG A 5 -6.91 -13.88 -12.16
C ARG A 5 -6.16 -12.56 -11.97
N PRO A 6 -6.37 -11.54 -12.84
CA PRO A 6 -5.81 -10.23 -12.59
C PRO A 6 -6.34 -9.68 -11.25
N ILE A 7 -5.49 -8.95 -10.52
CA ILE A 7 -5.86 -8.20 -9.30
C ILE A 7 -6.75 -6.99 -9.64
N LYS A 8 -7.02 -6.78 -10.93
CA LYS A 8 -8.04 -5.84 -11.38
C LYS A 8 -9.40 -6.33 -10.90
N SER A 9 -10.09 -5.46 -10.16
CA SER A 9 -11.52 -5.60 -9.88
C SER A 9 -12.21 -6.01 -11.17
N ARG A 10 -12.85 -7.19 -11.17
CA ARG A 10 -13.52 -7.70 -12.37
C ARG A 10 -14.72 -6.83 -12.77
N ASN A 11 -15.15 -5.88 -11.91
CA ASN A 11 -16.43 -5.16 -12.02
C ASN A 11 -16.41 -3.69 -11.48
N GLU A 12 -15.31 -2.94 -11.55
CA GLU A 12 -15.25 -1.55 -11.01
C GLU A 12 -15.43 -1.42 -9.48
N ASP A 13 -15.43 -2.54 -8.75
CA ASP A 13 -15.45 -2.58 -7.29
C ASP A 13 -14.24 -1.85 -6.67
N TRP A 14 -14.51 -1.13 -5.58
CA TRP A 14 -13.50 -0.45 -4.77
C TRP A 14 -12.60 -1.45 -4.04
N ILE A 15 -11.31 -1.14 -4.00
CA ILE A 15 -10.29 -1.91 -3.29
C ILE A 15 -9.58 -0.95 -2.33
N GLU A 16 -9.35 -1.40 -1.10
CA GLU A 16 -8.56 -0.66 -0.12
C GLU A 16 -7.12 -0.48 -0.62
N ILE A 17 -6.64 0.77 -0.58
CA ILE A 17 -5.28 1.15 -1.01
C ILE A 17 -4.42 1.70 0.12
N LEU A 18 -5.03 2.26 1.17
CA LEU A 18 -4.36 2.80 2.35
C LEU A 18 -5.36 2.97 3.50
N GLY A 19 -4.84 2.99 4.72
CA GLY A 19 -5.56 3.48 5.91
C GLY A 19 -5.06 4.87 6.30
N ALA A 20 -5.95 5.73 6.79
CA ALA A 20 -5.60 7.07 7.26
C ALA A 20 -6.53 7.58 8.36
N GLY A 21 -6.07 8.55 9.15
CA GLY A 21 -6.88 9.15 10.20
C GLY A 21 -6.13 10.14 11.09
N MET A 22 -6.89 10.78 11.97
CA MET A 22 -6.32 11.63 13.01
C MET A 22 -5.50 10.78 13.99
N VAL A 23 -4.34 11.30 14.36
CA VAL A 23 -3.48 10.67 15.37
C VAL A 23 -4.18 10.77 16.72
N HIS A 24 -4.29 9.64 17.41
CA HIS A 24 -4.93 9.58 18.72
C HIS A 24 -4.12 10.38 19.77
N PRO A 25 -4.74 11.18 20.65
CA PRO A 25 -4.04 12.01 21.65
C PRO A 25 -3.01 11.25 22.50
N GLU A 26 -3.31 10.01 22.89
CA GLU A 26 -2.38 9.16 23.65
C GLU A 26 -1.07 8.84 22.90
N VAL A 27 -1.09 8.81 21.56
CA VAL A 27 0.12 8.62 20.76
C VAL A 27 1.00 9.88 20.84
N LEU A 28 0.40 11.06 20.79
CA LEU A 28 1.12 12.33 20.94
C LEU A 28 1.73 12.48 22.34
N LYS A 29 0.95 12.15 23.38
CA LYS A 29 1.45 12.11 24.77
C LYS A 29 2.61 11.13 24.93
N GLY A 30 2.52 9.96 24.31
CA GLY A 30 3.55 8.93 24.36
C GLY A 30 4.92 9.36 23.82
N VAL A 31 4.97 10.41 22.99
CA VAL A 31 6.21 11.01 22.46
C VAL A 31 6.49 12.41 23.00
N GLY A 32 5.74 12.86 24.02
CA GLY A 32 5.97 14.12 24.73
C GLY A 32 5.29 15.36 24.14
N TYR A 33 4.34 15.21 23.23
CA TYR A 33 3.53 16.33 22.72
C TYR A 33 2.23 16.50 23.51
N ASP A 34 1.86 17.75 23.79
CA ASP A 34 0.56 18.12 24.36
C ASP A 34 -0.53 18.10 23.27
N PRO A 35 -1.53 17.20 23.36
CA PRO A 35 -2.58 17.09 22.34
C PRO A 35 -3.58 18.24 22.31
N ASP A 36 -3.59 19.12 23.33
CA ASP A 36 -4.42 20.33 23.32
C ASP A 36 -3.78 21.46 22.49
N ILE A 37 -2.47 21.38 22.26
CA ILE A 37 -1.69 22.33 21.45
C ILE A 37 -1.44 21.77 20.05
N TYR A 38 -1.16 20.46 19.96
CA TYR A 38 -0.76 19.80 18.72
C TYR A 38 -1.75 18.72 18.30
N THR A 39 -2.05 18.67 17.01
CA THR A 39 -2.82 17.59 16.38
C THR A 39 -2.04 17.02 15.20
N GLY A 40 -2.41 15.82 14.75
CA GLY A 40 -1.73 15.16 13.64
C GLY A 40 -2.67 14.31 12.81
N PHE A 41 -2.29 14.08 11.56
CA PHE A 41 -2.91 13.12 10.66
C PHE A 41 -1.86 12.12 10.21
N ALA A 42 -2.21 10.84 10.19
CA ALA A 42 -1.33 9.77 9.77
C ALA A 42 -2.01 8.91 8.71
N PHE A 43 -1.21 8.36 7.82
CA PHE A 43 -1.64 7.39 6.82
C PHE A 43 -0.55 6.35 6.58
N GLY A 44 -0.95 5.17 6.12
CA GLY A 44 -0.05 4.07 5.80
C GLY A 44 -0.45 3.43 4.48
N MET A 45 0.54 3.28 3.58
CA MET A 45 0.35 2.65 2.28
C MET A 45 1.44 1.61 2.01
N GLY A 46 1.06 0.53 1.32
CA GLY A 46 1.99 -0.48 0.84
C GLY A 46 2.40 -0.20 -0.62
N PRO A 47 3.67 0.14 -0.90
CA PRO A 47 4.10 0.46 -2.27
C PRO A 47 3.93 -0.73 -3.23
N GLU A 48 4.07 -1.96 -2.75
CA GLU A 48 3.86 -3.19 -3.54
C GLU A 48 2.40 -3.30 -3.97
N ARG A 49 1.45 -3.04 -3.05
CA ARG A 49 0.02 -3.14 -3.36
C ARG A 49 -0.40 -2.12 -4.42
N ILE A 50 0.10 -0.89 -4.31
CA ILE A 50 -0.16 0.17 -5.30
C ILE A 50 0.45 -0.22 -6.65
N SER A 51 1.70 -0.70 -6.67
CA SER A 51 2.38 -1.10 -7.90
C SER A 51 1.70 -2.29 -8.58
N MET A 52 1.23 -3.27 -7.80
CA MET A 52 0.45 -4.41 -8.31
C MET A 52 -0.85 -3.99 -9.01
N LEU A 53 -1.56 -3.02 -8.43
CA LEU A 53 -2.79 -2.48 -9.02
C LEU A 53 -2.52 -1.60 -10.24
N ARG A 54 -1.47 -0.78 -10.18
CA ARG A 54 -1.08 0.15 -11.26
C ARG A 54 -0.55 -0.59 -12.48
N ASP A 55 0.36 -1.52 -12.27
CA ASP A 55 1.14 -2.17 -13.32
C ASP A 55 0.60 -3.56 -13.67
N GLY A 56 -0.47 -4.00 -13.00
CA GLY A 56 -1.11 -5.29 -13.25
C GLY A 56 -0.29 -6.51 -12.82
N ILE A 57 0.64 -6.32 -11.86
CA ILE A 57 1.45 -7.42 -11.31
C ILE A 57 0.54 -8.29 -10.45
N ASP A 58 0.48 -9.57 -10.80
CA ASP A 58 -0.43 -10.57 -10.23
C ASP A 58 0.11 -11.25 -8.98
N ASP A 59 1.43 -11.20 -8.76
CA ASP A 59 2.09 -11.87 -7.66
C ASP A 59 3.16 -11.00 -6.99
N ILE A 60 2.98 -10.77 -5.68
CA ILE A 60 3.88 -9.97 -4.85
C ILE A 60 5.29 -10.55 -4.77
N ARG A 61 5.45 -11.86 -5.00
CA ARG A 61 6.76 -12.53 -4.94
C ARG A 61 7.73 -12.02 -5.99
N HIS A 62 7.24 -11.44 -7.09
CA HIS A 62 8.09 -10.85 -8.11
C HIS A 62 8.96 -9.70 -7.58
N PHE A 63 8.51 -8.96 -6.57
CA PHE A 63 9.31 -7.91 -5.94
C PHE A 63 10.50 -8.44 -5.12
N TYR A 64 10.42 -9.69 -4.65
CA TYR A 64 11.42 -10.28 -3.75
C TYR A 64 12.31 -11.33 -4.41
N SER A 65 11.95 -11.81 -5.60
CA SER A 65 12.71 -12.86 -6.31
C SER A 65 13.96 -12.35 -7.02
N ASN A 66 14.09 -11.02 -7.22
CA ASN A 66 15.20 -10.38 -7.95
C ASN A 66 15.42 -10.94 -9.38
N ASP A 67 14.35 -11.33 -10.07
CA ASP A 67 14.44 -11.83 -11.44
C ASP A 67 14.67 -10.67 -12.43
N LEU A 68 15.83 -10.68 -13.10
CA LEU A 68 16.20 -9.65 -14.08
C LEU A 68 15.20 -9.52 -15.23
N ARG A 69 14.49 -10.59 -15.59
CA ARG A 69 13.46 -10.57 -16.65
C ARG A 69 12.22 -9.79 -16.23
N PHE A 70 11.89 -9.82 -14.94
CA PHE A 70 10.83 -9.00 -14.37
C PHE A 70 11.30 -7.55 -14.22
N LEU A 71 12.48 -7.34 -13.63
CA LEU A 71 13.03 -6.00 -13.41
C LEU A 71 13.25 -5.22 -14.72
N GLY A 72 13.63 -5.90 -15.81
CA GLY A 72 13.81 -5.30 -17.12
C GLY A 72 12.54 -4.77 -17.79
N GLN A 73 11.35 -4.99 -17.22
CA GLN A 73 10.08 -4.47 -17.75
C GLN A 73 9.81 -3.01 -17.34
N PHE A 74 10.58 -2.49 -16.38
CA PHE A 74 10.38 -1.16 -15.78
C PHE A 74 11.48 -0.15 -16.13
N VAL A 75 12.36 -0.50 -17.07
CA VAL A 75 13.49 0.32 -17.53
C VAL A 75 13.28 0.73 -18.99
#